data_AF-A0A2S9QDH4-F1
#
_entry.id   AF-A0A2S9QDH4-F1
#
_cell.length_a   1.000
_cell.length_b   1.000
_cell.length_c   1.000
_cell.angle_alpha   90.00
_cell.angle_beta   90.00
_cell.angle_gamma   90.00
#
_symmetry.space_group_name_H-M   'P 1'
#
loop_
_entity.id
_entity.type
_entity.pdbx_description
1 polymer ?
#
loop_
_entity_poly.entity_id
_entity_poly.type
_entity_poly.pdbx_seq_one_letter_code
_entity_poly.pdbx_strand_id
1 'polypeptide(L)'
;MTEPTRIPDRIFNALVDGRLSARVERETREALETDPQGSERAATWQRQSEALHAALAPIAREPLPLSMMLKLRHDKPVAWHRDSTLWTYIGVFVAGIAVGLALDLAMPTLRALIGI
;
A
#
# COMPACT_ATOMS: atom_id res chain seq x y z
N MET A 1 -4.21 -31.73 -6.81
CA MET A 1 -4.98 -30.76 -6.01
C MET A 1 -4.21 -29.45 -6.04
N THR A 2 -4.52 -28.57 -6.98
CA THR A 2 -3.91 -27.25 -7.12
C THR A 2 -4.46 -26.36 -6.01
N GLU A 3 -3.56 -25.86 -5.16
CA GLU A 3 -3.91 -24.90 -4.11
C GLU A 3 -4.52 -23.66 -4.80
N PRO A 4 -5.77 -23.29 -4.50
CA PRO A 4 -6.40 -22.14 -5.15
C PRO A 4 -5.54 -20.91 -4.87
N THR A 5 -5.26 -20.11 -5.91
CA THR A 5 -4.51 -18.86 -5.80
C THR A 5 -5.17 -17.98 -4.74
N ARG A 6 -4.64 -18.02 -3.52
CA ARG A 6 -5.26 -17.39 -2.36
C ARG A 6 -5.03 -15.88 -2.45
N ILE A 7 -6.05 -15.16 -2.93
CA ILE A 7 -6.04 -13.70 -2.92
C ILE A 7 -5.99 -13.25 -1.46
N PRO A 8 -5.06 -12.34 -1.07
CA PRO A 8 -5.01 -11.83 0.29
C PRO A 8 -6.33 -11.16 0.69
N ASP A 9 -6.82 -11.43 1.90
CA ASP A 9 -8.12 -10.91 2.39
C ASP A 9 -8.22 -9.38 2.26
N ARG A 10 -7.11 -8.65 2.45
CA ARG A 10 -7.04 -7.20 2.27
C ARG A 10 -7.43 -6.76 0.85
N ILE A 11 -7.00 -7.52 -0.16
CA ILE A 11 -7.26 -7.22 -1.58
C ILE A 11 -8.69 -7.63 -1.93
N PHE A 12 -9.16 -8.76 -1.40
CA PHE A 12 -10.53 -9.21 -1.57
C PHE A 12 -11.53 -8.19 -1.00
N ASN A 13 -11.31 -7.71 0.23
CA ASN A 13 -12.15 -6.69 0.84
C ASN A 13 -12.08 -5.35 0.08
N ALA A 14 -10.89 -4.95 -0.38
CA ALA A 14 -10.72 -3.74 -1.18
C ALA A 14 -11.42 -3.83 -2.54
N LEU A 15 -11.50 -5.03 -3.15
CA LEU A 15 -12.28 -5.28 -4.36
C LEU A 15 -13.77 -5.06 -4.11
N VAL A 16 -14.30 -5.67 -3.04
CA VAL A 16 -15.71 -5.56 -2.64
C VAL A 16 -16.09 -4.10 -2.32
N ASP A 17 -15.19 -3.35 -1.68
CA ASP A 17 -15.39 -1.94 -1.33
C ASP A 17 -15.20 -0.98 -2.53
N GLY A 18 -14.76 -1.45 -3.70
CA GLY A 18 -14.43 -0.60 -4.85
C GLY A 18 -13.24 0.34 -4.62
N ARG A 19 -12.33 -0.02 -3.71
CA ARG A 19 -11.15 0.78 -3.31
C ARG A 19 -9.86 0.41 -4.03
N LEU A 20 -9.90 -0.57 -4.92
CA LEU A 20 -8.74 -0.99 -5.72
C LEU A 20 -8.45 -0.01 -6.86
N SER A 21 -7.19 0.07 -7.25
CA SER A 21 -6.81 0.76 -8.49
C SER A 21 -7.22 -0.10 -9.70
N ALA A 22 -7.58 0.55 -10.82
CA ALA A 22 -8.09 -0.15 -12.01
C ALA A 22 -7.18 -1.29 -12.52
N ARG A 23 -5.86 -1.15 -12.34
CA ARG A 23 -4.89 -2.21 -12.67
C ARG A 23 -5.03 -3.43 -11.75
N VAL A 24 -4.99 -3.20 -10.43
CA VAL A 24 -5.06 -4.27 -9.43
C VAL A 24 -6.43 -4.94 -9.43
N GLU A 25 -7.48 -4.16 -9.68
CA GLU A 25 -8.84 -4.67 -9.83
C GLU A 25 -8.95 -5.66 -10.99
N ARG A 26 -8.38 -5.33 -12.16
CA ARG A 26 -8.31 -6.24 -13.31
C ARG A 26 -7.53 -7.51 -12.99
N GLU A 27 -6.33 -7.38 -12.45
CA GLU A 27 -5.48 -8.52 -12.09
C GLU A 27 -6.18 -9.44 -11.06
N THR A 28 -6.90 -8.86 -10.09
CA THR A 28 -7.67 -9.60 -9.08
C THR A 28 -8.89 -10.28 -9.68
N ARG A 29 -9.57 -9.62 -10.62
CA ARG A 29 -10.74 -10.20 -11.32
C ARG A 29 -10.32 -11.37 -12.22
N GLU A 30 -9.23 -11.21 -12.96
CA GLU A 30 -8.61 -12.28 -13.76
C GLU A 30 -8.21 -13.48 -12.85
N ALA A 31 -7.67 -13.22 -11.65
CA ALA A 31 -7.40 -14.29 -10.66
C ALA A 31 -8.68 -14.98 -10.15
N LEU A 32 -9.76 -14.22 -9.93
CA LEU A 32 -11.08 -14.74 -9.50
C LEU A 32 -11.80 -15.56 -10.57
N GLU A 33 -11.48 -15.39 -11.86
CA GLU A 33 -12.03 -16.26 -12.92
C GLU A 33 -11.63 -17.73 -12.73
N THR A 34 -10.47 -17.97 -12.10
CA THR A 34 -9.99 -19.31 -11.75
C THR A 34 -10.58 -19.86 -10.44
N ASP A 35 -11.31 -19.04 -9.66
CA ASP A 35 -11.97 -19.41 -8.41
C ASP A 35 -13.46 -19.02 -8.42
N PRO A 36 -14.35 -19.92 -8.90
CA PRO A 36 -15.79 -19.67 -8.96
C PRO A 36 -16.42 -19.39 -7.59
N GLN A 37 -15.91 -20.00 -6.51
CA GLN A 37 -16.43 -19.77 -5.17
C GLN A 37 -16.01 -18.40 -4.63
N GLY A 38 -14.81 -17.94 -4.96
CA GLY A 38 -14.35 -16.59 -4.66
C GLY A 38 -15.18 -15.52 -5.37
N SER A 39 -15.50 -15.72 -6.65
CA SER A 39 -16.25 -14.75 -7.46
C SER A 39 -17.71 -14.61 -6.98
N GLU A 40 -18.39 -15.71 -6.65
CA GLU A 40 -19.75 -15.67 -6.08
C GLU A 40 -19.80 -14.96 -4.73
N ARG A 41 -18.80 -15.19 -3.87
CA ARG A 41 -18.68 -14.49 -2.58
C ARG A 41 -18.49 -12.99 -2.78
N ALA A 42 -17.58 -12.59 -3.66
CA ALA A 42 -17.32 -11.18 -3.96
C ALA A 42 -18.59 -10.48 -4.47
N ALA A 43 -19.30 -11.10 -5.41
CA ALA A 43 -20.55 -10.56 -5.96
C ALA A 43 -21.68 -10.47 -4.91
N THR A 44 -21.70 -11.38 -3.94
CA THR A 44 -22.67 -11.34 -2.84
C THR A 44 -22.37 -10.20 -1.88
N TRP A 45 -21.11 -10.06 -1.47
CA TRP A 45 -20.71 -8.99 -0.54
C TRP A 45 -20.81 -7.61 -1.16
N GLN A 46 -20.53 -7.49 -2.46
CA GLN A 46 -20.69 -6.23 -3.18
C GLN A 46 -22.15 -5.76 -3.16
N ARG A 47 -23.11 -6.66 -3.43
CA ARG A 47 -24.55 -6.36 -3.33
C ARG A 47 -24.97 -5.94 -1.92
N GLN A 48 -24.41 -6.58 -0.89
CA GLN A 48 -24.70 -6.22 0.51
C GLN A 48 -24.12 -4.85 0.88
N SER A 49 -22.89 -4.57 0.43
CA SER A 49 -22.23 -3.27 0.62
C SER A 49 -23.02 -2.15 -0.05
N GLU A 50 -23.44 -2.34 -1.30
CA GLU A 50 -24.27 -1.38 -2.03
C GLU A 50 -25.62 -1.14 -1.35
N ALA A 51 -26.28 -2.19 -0.86
CA ALA A 51 -27.53 -2.06 -0.10
C ALA A 51 -27.34 -1.26 1.20
N LEU A 52 -26.24 -1.48 1.92
CA LEU A 52 -25.92 -0.75 3.13
C LEU A 52 -25.60 0.72 2.82
N HIS A 53 -24.82 0.97 1.77
CA HIS A 53 -24.52 2.32 1.31
C HIS A 53 -25.80 3.08 0.92
N ALA A 54 -26.73 2.43 0.22
CA ALA A 54 -28.01 3.04 -0.14
C ALA A 54 -28.87 3.36 1.10
N ALA A 55 -28.93 2.44 2.07
CA ALA A 55 -29.67 2.64 3.31
C ALA A 55 -29.09 3.75 4.19
N LEU A 56 -27.77 3.88 4.23
CA LEU A 56 -27.05 4.87 5.06
C LEU A 56 -26.79 6.19 4.33
N ALA A 57 -27.02 6.27 3.02
CA ALA A 57 -26.83 7.48 2.23
C ALA A 57 -27.57 8.72 2.78
N PRO A 58 -28.79 8.61 3.34
CA PRO A 58 -29.46 9.76 3.96
C PRO A 58 -28.73 10.28 5.20
N ILE A 59 -28.31 9.37 6.09
CA ILE A 59 -27.60 9.70 7.33
C ILE A 59 -26.23 10.32 7.01
N ALA A 60 -25.55 9.81 5.98
CA ALA A 60 -24.26 10.35 5.54
C ALA A 60 -24.33 11.80 5.02
N ARG A 61 -25.54 12.31 4.71
CA ARG A 61 -25.74 13.70 4.25
C ARG A 61 -26.12 14.66 5.37
N GLU A 62 -26.31 14.16 6.60
CA GLU A 62 -26.64 15.02 7.73
C GLU A 62 -25.46 15.94 8.05
N PRO A 63 -25.72 17.23 8.33
CA PRO A 63 -24.67 18.15 8.73
C PRO A 63 -24.09 17.71 10.07
N LEU A 64 -22.76 17.59 10.14
CA LEU A 64 -22.08 17.28 11.39
C LEU A 64 -22.25 18.45 12.39
N PRO A 65 -22.43 18.16 13.69
CA PRO A 65 -22.52 19.21 14.70
C PRO A 65 -21.22 20.02 14.74
N LEU A 66 -21.36 21.34 14.95
CA LEU A 66 -20.24 22.30 14.92
C LEU A 66 -19.09 21.90 15.85
N SER A 67 -19.42 21.36 17.04
CA SER A 67 -18.46 20.87 18.03
C SER A 67 -17.58 19.73 17.51
N MET A 68 -18.08 18.92 16.58
CA MET A 68 -17.35 17.83 15.94
C MET A 68 -16.46 18.34 14.80
N MET A 69 -16.94 19.32 14.01
CA MET A 69 -16.14 19.99 12.98
C MET A 69 -14.92 20.72 13.57
N LEU A 70 -15.08 21.35 14.73
CA LEU A 70 -13.99 22.01 15.46
C LEU A 70 -12.89 21.02 15.89
N LYS A 71 -13.27 19.80 16.30
CA LYS A 71 -12.34 18.71 16.64
C LYS A 71 -11.63 18.16 15.40
N LEU A 72 -12.37 17.87 14.34
CA LEU A 72 -11.80 17.41 13.06
C LEU A 72 -10.79 18.41 12.47
N ARG A 73 -10.99 19.71 12.66
CA ARG A 73 -10.04 20.75 12.24
C ARG A 73 -8.74 20.73 13.04
N HIS A 74 -8.78 20.30 14.30
CA HIS A 74 -7.60 20.20 15.17
C HIS A 74 -6.83 18.89 14.99
N ASP A 75 -7.52 17.83 14.56
CA ASP A 75 -6.89 16.59 14.13
C ASP A 75 -6.16 16.85 12.81
N LYS A 76 -4.88 17.20 12.92
CA LYS A 76 -3.96 17.19 11.78
C LYS A 76 -4.04 15.79 11.16
N PRO A 77 -4.16 15.66 9.82
CA PRO A 77 -4.13 14.35 9.20
C PRO A 77 -2.84 13.68 9.65
N VAL A 78 -2.96 12.57 10.37
CA VAL A 78 -1.83 11.71 10.69
C VAL A 78 -1.34 11.26 9.32
N ALA A 79 -0.28 11.90 8.84
CA ALA A 79 0.26 11.64 7.52
C ALA A 79 0.58 10.16 7.48
N TRP A 80 -0.24 9.41 6.74
CA TRP A 80 -0.05 8.00 6.46
C TRP A 80 1.39 7.86 6.01
N HIS A 81 2.24 7.31 6.87
CA HIS A 81 3.63 7.07 6.54
C HIS A 81 3.62 6.01 5.44
N ARG A 82 3.59 6.48 4.19
CA ARG A 82 3.91 5.71 3.00
C ARG A 82 5.36 5.29 3.16
N ASP A 83 5.56 4.12 3.75
CA ASP A 83 6.80 3.31 3.81
C ASP A 83 8.06 4.03 3.31
N SER A 84 8.50 5.06 4.04
CA SER A 84 9.71 5.81 3.72
C SER A 84 10.97 5.00 4.02
N THR A 85 10.82 3.91 4.77
CA THR A 85 11.90 3.05 5.25
C THR A 85 12.69 2.45 4.09
N LEU A 86 12.03 2.06 3.00
CA LEU A 86 12.69 1.42 1.84
C LEU A 86 13.58 2.42 1.09
N TRP A 87 13.13 3.67 0.92
CA TRP A 87 13.92 4.74 0.31
C TRP A 87 15.06 5.21 1.22
N THR A 88 14.87 5.20 2.54
CA THR A 88 15.95 5.48 3.51
C THR A 88 17.06 4.42 3.43
N TYR A 89 16.71 3.13 3.33
CA TYR A 89 17.72 2.06 3.18
C TYR A 89 18.50 2.15 1.86
N ILE A 90 17.83 2.48 0.75
CA ILE A 90 18.50 2.71 -0.54
C ILE A 90 19.50 3.87 -0.43
N GLY A 91 19.12 4.98 0.22
CA GLY A 91 20.01 6.12 0.44
C GLY A 91 21.26 5.75 1.23
N VAL A 92 21.11 4.98 2.31
CA VAL A 92 22.25 4.50 3.13
C VAL A 92 23.16 3.55 2.35
N PHE A 93 22.59 2.65 1.54
CA PHE A 93 23.36 1.70 0.74
C PHE A 93 24.21 2.40 -0.33
N VAL A 94 23.63 3.36 -1.06
CA VAL A 94 24.35 4.14 -2.09
C VAL A 94 25.47 4.98 -1.46
N ALA A 95 25.22 5.61 -0.31
CA ALA A 95 26.23 6.34 0.42
C ALA A 95 27.40 5.45 0.87
N GLY A 96 27.10 4.23 1.35
CA GLY A 96 28.12 3.25 1.74
C GLY A 96 29.03 2.81 0.58
N ILE A 97 28.46 2.56 -0.62
CA ILE A 97 29.24 2.21 -1.81
C ILE A 97 30.16 3.35 -2.25
N ALA A 98 29.67 4.60 -2.22
CA ALA A 98 30.48 5.76 -2.59
C ALA A 98 31.69 5.96 -1.65
N VAL A 99 31.49 5.74 -0.35
CA VAL A 99 32.58 5.80 0.64
C VAL A 99 33.59 4.68 0.43
N GLY A 100 33.12 3.44 0.17
CA GLY A 100 33.99 2.30 -0.12
C GLY A 100 34.86 2.50 -1.38
N LEU A 101 34.26 2.98 -2.47
CA LEU A 101 34.99 3.27 -3.72
C LEU A 101 35.99 4.43 -3.56
N ALA A 102 35.64 5.47 -2.79
CA ALA A 102 36.55 6.59 -2.52
C ALA A 102 37.78 6.15 -1.70
N LEU A 103 37.60 5.25 -0.73
CA LEU A 103 38.69 4.69 0.06
C LEU A 103 39.56 3.74 -0.77
N ASP A 104 38.97 2.93 -1.65
CA ASP A 104 39.72 2.01 -2.52
C ASP A 104 40.54 2.75 -3.59
N LEU A 105 40.03 3.85 -4.13
CA LEU A 105 40.80 4.73 -5.03
C LEU A 105 41.95 5.50 -4.33
N ALA A 106 41.85 5.71 -3.01
CA ALA A 106 42.87 6.41 -2.23
C ALA A 106 43.98 5.49 -1.68
N MET A 107 43.72 4.18 -1.57
CA MET A 107 44.68 3.19 -1.10
C MET A 107 45.94 2.99 -1.99
N PRO A 108 45.87 3.02 -3.35
CA PRO A 108 47.06 2.78 -4.18
C PRO A 108 48.09 3.90 -4.14
N THR A 109 47.70 5.14 -3.84
CA THR A 109 48.64 6.28 -3.73
C THR A 109 49.41 6.24 -2.40
N LEU A 110 48.80 5.70 -1.34
CA LEU A 110 49.44 5.52 -0.03
C LEU A 110 50.44 4.36 -0.03
N ARG A 111 50.18 3.32 -0.82
CA ARG A 111 51.06 2.15 -0.97
C ARG A 111 52.32 2.46 -1.79
N ALA A 112 52.22 3.36 -2.77
CA ALA A 112 53.38 3.85 -3.52
C ALA A 112 54.33 4.73 -2.67
N LEU A 113 53.83 5.34 -1.58
CA LEU A 113 54.62 6.20 -0.70
C LEU A 113 55.36 5.43 0.42
N ILE A 114 54.91 4.22 0.78
CA ILE A 114 55.43 3.42 1.91
C ILE A 114 56.32 2.24 1.46
N GLY A 115 56.36 1.91 0.16
CA GLY A 115 57.35 0.97 -0.39
C GLY A 115 57.22 -0.46 0.15
N ILE A 116 56.05 -1.08 -0.06
CA ILE A 116 55.85 -2.55 -0.01
C ILE A 116 55.04 -3.02 -1.23
#